data_AF-A0A1M5J849-F1
#
_entry.id   AF-A0A1M5J849-F1
#
_cell.length_a   1.000
_cell.length_b   1.000
_cell.length_c   1.000
_cell.angle_alpha   90.00
_cell.angle_beta   90.00
_cell.angle_gamma   90.00
#
_symmetry.space_group_name_H-M   'P 1'
#
loop_
_entity.id
_entity.type
_entity.pdbx_description
1 polymer ?
#
loop_
_entity_poly.entity_id
_entity_poly.type
_entity_poly.pdbx_seq_one_letter_code
_entity_poly.pdbx_strand_id
1 'polypeptide(L)' 'MSNKEALHQLYTQCQRINFDESFDIISSAKDPEEADFFRMATDLILKQKQKKVIEDNRF' A
#
# COMPACT_ATOMS: atom_id res chain seq x y z
N MET A 1 -1.59 21.66 -5.66
CA MET A 1 -1.68 20.69 -4.55
C MET A 1 -0.38 20.77 -3.76
N SER A 2 -0.48 20.82 -2.44
CA SER A 2 0.68 20.69 -1.57
C SER A 2 1.13 19.23 -1.51
N ASN A 3 2.42 18.97 -1.35
CA ASN A 3 2.95 17.61 -1.25
C ASN A 3 2.29 16.80 -0.11
N LYS A 4 1.80 17.49 0.93
CA LYS A 4 1.02 16.88 2.02
C LYS A 4 -0.30 16.29 1.56
N GLU A 5 -1.01 16.99 0.68
CA GLU A 5 -2.31 16.53 0.14
C GLU A 5 -2.10 15.35 -0.80
N ALA A 6 -1.03 15.38 -1.61
CA ALA A 6 -0.64 14.27 -2.47
C ALA A 6 -0.35 13.00 -1.65
N LEU A 7 0.39 13.12 -0.54
CA LEU A 7 0.67 12.00 0.37
C LEU A 7 -0.60 11.42 1.01
N HIS A 8 -1.55 12.26 1.42
CA HIS A 8 -2.84 11.78 1.95
C HIS A 8 -3.68 11.02 0.91
N GLN A 9 -3.68 11.51 -0.34
CA GLN A 9 -4.35 10.83 -1.43
C GLN A 9 -3.69 9.49 -1.75
N LEU A 10 -2.35 9.47 -1.83
CA LEU A 10 -1.56 8.25 -2.05
C LEU A 10 -1.87 7.21 -0.98
N TYR A 11 -1.85 7.60 0.30
CA TYR A 11 -2.20 6.70 1.40
C TYR A 11 -3.60 6.10 1.27
N THR A 12 -4.59 6.93 0.91
CA THR A 12 -5.99 6.49 0.73
C THR A 12 -6.13 5.54 -0.44
N GLN A 13 -5.40 5.79 -1.54
CA GLN A 13 -5.37 4.89 -2.68
C GLN A 13 -4.69 3.57 -2.34
N CYS A 14 -3.55 3.61 -1.64
CA CYS A 14 -2.84 2.43 -1.17
C CYS A 14 -3.70 1.54 -0.24
N GLN A 15 -4.56 2.13 0.60
CA GLN A 15 -5.51 1.35 1.41
C GLN A 15 -6.53 0.54 0.59
N ARG A 16 -6.87 1.03 -0.61
CA ARG A 16 -7.80 0.35 -1.54
C ARG A 16 -7.12 -0.77 -2.33
N ILE A 17 -5.79 -0.74 -2.47
CA ILE A 17 -5.04 -1.78 -3.15
C ILE A 17 -5.30 -3.13 -2.46
N ASN A 18 -5.70 -4.11 -3.25
CA ASN A 18 -5.76 -5.51 -2.85
C ASN A 18 -4.42 -6.20 -3.15
N PHE A 19 -4.11 -7.27 -2.41
CA PHE A 19 -2.88 -8.05 -2.61
C PHE A 19 -2.64 -8.44 -4.08
N ASP A 20 -3.71 -8.75 -4.81
CA ASP A 20 -3.68 -9.11 -6.23
C ASP A 20 -3.18 -7.95 -7.12
N GLU A 21 -3.72 -6.75 -6.91
CA GLU A 21 -3.33 -5.54 -7.65
C GLU A 21 -1.93 -5.04 -7.25
N SER A 22 -1.48 -5.35 -6.04
CA SER A 22 -0.18 -4.89 -5.57
C SER A 22 0.99 -5.50 -6.34
N PHE A 23 0.84 -6.74 -6.82
CA PHE A 23 1.85 -7.39 -7.64
C PHE A 23 1.95 -6.76 -9.03
N ASP A 24 0.80 -6.43 -9.63
CA ASP A 24 0.72 -5.68 -10.89
C ASP A 24 1.33 -4.28 -10.75
N ILE A 25 1.08 -3.59 -9.63
CA ILE A 25 1.63 -2.26 -9.36
C ILE A 25 3.16 -2.31 -9.25
N ILE A 26 3.71 -3.25 -8.47
CA ILE A 26 5.17 -3.44 -8.36
C ILE A 26 5.77 -3.83 -9.71
N SER A 27 5.10 -4.67 -10.48
CA SER A 27 5.56 -5.11 -11.81
C SER A 27 5.48 -4.00 -12.86
N SER A 28 4.61 -3.01 -12.66
CA SER A 28 4.47 -1.83 -13.54
C SER A 28 5.50 -0.74 -13.27
N ALA A 29 6.31 -0.89 -12.22
CA ALA A 29 7.34 0.08 -11.86
C ALA A 29 8.36 0.24 -12.99
N LYS A 30 8.70 1.49 -13.30
CA LYS A 30 9.63 1.82 -14.39
C LYS A 30 11.08 1.65 -13.98
N ASP A 31 11.33 1.80 -12.68
CA ASP A 31 12.67 1.81 -12.11
C ASP A 31 12.74 0.95 -10.83
N PRO A 32 13.91 0.41 -10.49
CA PRO A 32 14.09 -0.42 -9.30
C PRO A 32 13.75 0.32 -8.00
N GLU A 33 14.00 1.62 -7.95
CA GLU A 33 13.72 2.46 -6.78
C GLU A 33 12.21 2.66 -6.58
N GLU A 34 11.45 2.80 -7.67
CA GLU A 34 9.99 2.87 -7.66
C GLU A 34 9.38 1.51 -7.25
N ALA A 35 9.93 0.40 -7.77
CA ALA A 35 9.51 -0.94 -7.40
C ALA A 35 9.71 -1.22 -5.90
N ASP A 36 10.84 -0.79 -5.34
CA ASP A 36 11.14 -0.94 -3.92
C ASP A 36 10.21 -0.09 -3.05
N PHE A 37 9.92 1.14 -3.48
CA PHE A 37 8.92 1.99 -2.83
C PHE A 37 7.52 1.35 -2.83
N PHE A 38 7.06 0.84 -3.97
CA PHE A 38 5.77 0.15 -4.07
C PHE A 38 5.72 -1.11 -3.20
N ARG A 39 6.83 -1.85 -3.11
CA ARG A 39 6.95 -3.01 -2.24
C ARG A 39 6.82 -2.62 -0.76
N MET A 40 7.52 -1.58 -0.32
CA MET A 40 7.42 -1.09 1.07
C MET A 40 6.02 -0.56 1.38
N ALA A 41 5.44 0.23 0.48
CA ALA A 41 4.11 0.81 0.65
C ALA A 41 3.04 -0.27 0.75
N THR A 42 3.10 -1.27 -0.15
CA THR A 42 2.20 -2.41 -0.11
C THR A 42 2.38 -3.18 1.20
N ASP A 43 3.59 -3.61 1.54
CA ASP A 43 3.87 -4.39 2.76
C ASP A 43 3.35 -3.71 4.03
N LEU A 44 3.50 -2.38 4.14
CA LEU A 44 2.94 -1.59 5.22
C LEU A 44 1.41 -1.71 5.30
N ILE A 45 0.70 -1.53 4.19
CA ILE A 45 -0.77 -1.63 4.14
C ILE A 45 -1.22 -3.05 4.47
N LEU A 46 -0.52 -4.06 3.97
CA LEU A 46 -0.85 -5.46 4.23
C LEU A 46 -0.70 -5.82 5.70
N LYS A 47 0.39 -5.37 6.35
CA LYS A 47 0.58 -5.52 7.80
C LYS A 47 -0.50 -4.80 8.59
N GLN A 48 -0.91 -3.60 8.17
CA GLN A 48 -2.02 -2.90 8.81
C GLN A 48 -3.35 -3.64 8.65
N LYS A 49 -3.64 -4.16 7.46
CA LYS A 49 -4.85 -4.98 7.20
C LYS A 49 -4.83 -6.26 8.03
N GLN A 50 -3.71 -6.98 8.07
CA GLN A 50 -3.55 -8.16 8.92
C GLN A 50 -3.74 -7.84 10.39
N LYS A 51 -3.15 -6.75 10.90
CA LYS A 51 -3.33 -6.33 12.29
C LYS A 51 -4.80 -6.05 12.59
N LYS A 52 -5.50 -5.31 11.71
CA LYS A 52 -6.94 -5.08 11.83
C LYS A 52 -7.74 -6.38 11.84
N VAL A 53 -7.47 -7.30 10.91
CA VAL A 53 -8.17 -8.60 10.85
C VAL A 53 -7.91 -9.42 12.12
N ILE A 54 -6.72 -9.39 12.69
CA ILE A 54 -6.39 -10.07 13.96
C ILE A 54 -7.11 -9.40 15.14
N GLU A 55 -7.22 -8.07 15.16
CA GLU A 55 -7.98 -7.33 16.16
C GLU A 55 -9.49 -7.61 16.04
N ASP A 56 -10.01 -7.74 14.82
CA ASP A 56 -11.42 -8.01 14.52
C ASP A 56 -11.82 -9.47 14.78
N ASN A 57 -10.95 -10.45 14.44
CA ASN A 57 -11.16 -11.88 14.73
C ASN A 57 -10.91 -12.26 16.20
N ARG A 58 -10.46 -11.32 17.05
CA ARG A 58 -10.25 -11.55 18.49
C ARG A 58 -11.51 -11.30 19.33
N PHE A 59 -12.65 -11.01 18.71
CA PHE A 59 -13.95 -10.83 19.36
C PHE A 59 -14.98 -11.84 18.87
#